data_AF-A0A940PXN1-F1
#
_entry.id   AF-A0A940PXN1-F1
#
_cell.length_a   1.000
_cell.length_b   1.000
_cell.length_c   1.000
_cell.angle_alpha   90.00
_cell.angle_beta   90.00
_cell.angle_gamma   90.00
#
_symmetry.space_group_name_H-M   'P 1'
#
loop_
_entity.id
_entity.type
_entity.pdbx_description
1 polymer ?
#
loop_
_entity_poly.entity_id
_entity_poly.type
_entity_poly.pdbx_seq_one_letter_code
_entity_poly.pdbx_strand_id
1 'polypeptide(L)'
;MEEYDKIISTSSTGEIKAIDSATFDEIYSDKSDEIASCTEFAERLRLTADLSEFCMECHEERRAVGLCRDMLRFGGCSAYEHDPSSAAAEHALRAYKLLQKLTHSDDEYVWETASQALSDYRDYFTKKK
;
A
#
# COMPACT_ATOMS: atom_id res chain seq x y z
N MET A 1 1.10 -0.33 30.39
CA MET A 1 1.88 -1.39 29.72
C MET A 1 0.87 -2.05 28.83
N GLU A 2 0.74 -1.52 27.62
CA GLU A 2 -0.39 -1.82 26.74
C GLU A 2 -0.06 -3.05 25.89
N GLU A 3 -1.04 -3.96 25.79
CA GLU A 3 -0.94 -5.18 24.99
C GLU A 3 -0.96 -4.80 23.50
N TYR A 4 0.15 -5.07 22.81
CA TYR A 4 0.25 -4.91 21.35
C TYR A 4 -0.24 -6.20 20.66
N ASP A 5 -1.55 -6.45 20.72
CA ASP A 5 -2.19 -7.44 19.85
C ASP A 5 -2.31 -6.86 18.44
N LYS A 6 -1.37 -7.23 17.56
CA LYS A 6 -1.42 -6.94 16.11
C LYS A 6 -1.43 -8.25 15.31
N ILE A 7 -2.57 -8.48 14.69
CA ILE A 7 -2.89 -9.53 13.71
C ILE A 7 -2.78 -8.88 12.31
N ILE A 8 -2.83 -9.52 11.12
CA ILE A 8 -3.09 -10.92 10.69
C ILE A 8 -2.02 -11.37 9.66
N SER A 9 -1.73 -12.68 9.57
CA SER A 9 -1.31 -13.35 8.32
C SER A 9 -1.82 -14.79 8.30
N THR A 10 -2.41 -15.24 7.19
CA THR A 10 -3.02 -16.58 7.07
C THR A 10 -2.03 -17.63 6.58
N SER A 11 -1.62 -18.55 7.45
CA SER A 11 -0.98 -19.80 7.02
C SER A 11 -2.02 -20.80 6.48
N SER A 12 -1.55 -21.80 5.73
CA SER A 12 -2.37 -22.92 5.23
C SER A 12 -2.93 -23.85 6.32
N THR A 13 -2.66 -23.60 7.61
CA THR A 13 -3.22 -24.34 8.75
C THR A 13 -4.35 -23.60 9.47
N GLY A 14 -4.65 -22.34 9.10
CA GLY A 14 -5.72 -21.55 9.72
C GLY A 14 -5.41 -21.05 11.14
N GLU A 15 -4.19 -21.19 11.62
CA GLU A 15 -3.75 -20.62 12.89
C GLU A 15 -3.45 -19.13 12.72
N ILE A 16 -4.30 -18.30 13.33
CA ILE A 16 -4.07 -16.86 13.47
C ILE A 16 -2.90 -16.66 14.45
N LYS A 17 -1.75 -16.22 13.94
CA LYS A 17 -0.62 -15.77 14.77
C LYS A 17 -0.54 -14.25 14.71
N ALA A 18 -0.59 -13.61 15.87
CA ALA A 18 -0.18 -12.22 16.00
C ALA A 18 1.30 -12.10 15.63
N ILE A 19 1.67 -11.04 14.92
CA ILE A 19 3.08 -10.71 14.68
C ILE A 19 3.48 -9.62 15.67
N ASP A 20 4.59 -9.83 16.36
CA ASP A 20 5.17 -8.76 17.17
C ASP A 20 5.82 -7.69 16.28
N SER A 21 6.08 -6.51 16.86
CA SER A 21 6.65 -5.38 16.13
C SER A 21 8.02 -5.66 15.50
N ALA A 22 8.85 -6.52 16.10
CA ALA A 22 10.16 -6.83 15.56
C ALA A 22 10.05 -7.77 14.34
N THR A 23 9.19 -8.79 14.43
CA THR A 23 8.81 -9.64 13.30
C THR A 23 8.22 -8.82 12.14
N PHE A 24 7.36 -7.83 12.44
CA PHE A 24 6.84 -6.92 11.42
C PHE A 24 7.94 -6.07 10.78
N ASP A 25 8.84 -5.48 11.57
CA ASP A 25 9.93 -4.65 11.07
C ASP A 25 10.94 -5.44 10.21
N GLU A 26 11.23 -6.69 10.56
CA GLU A 26 12.05 -7.61 9.75
C GLU A 26 11.40 -7.86 8.38
N ILE A 27 10.13 -8.30 8.36
CA ILE A 27 9.37 -8.55 7.12
C ILE A 27 9.23 -7.27 6.28
N TYR A 28 9.01 -6.12 6.92
CA TYR A 28 8.92 -4.83 6.25
C TYR A 28 10.24 -4.42 5.60
N SER A 29 11.37 -4.65 6.28
CA SER A 29 12.71 -4.37 5.77
C SER A 29 13.02 -5.25 4.56
N ASP A 30 12.86 -6.58 4.68
CA ASP A 30 13.12 -7.54 3.61
C ASP A 30 12.32 -7.21 2.34
N LYS A 31 11.02 -6.90 2.49
CA LYS A 31 10.17 -6.49 1.37
C LYS A 31 10.54 -5.13 0.79
N SER A 32 11.03 -4.21 1.61
CA SER A 32 11.52 -2.91 1.13
C SER A 32 12.80 -3.06 0.30
N ASP A 33 13.71 -3.95 0.70
CA ASP A 33 14.92 -4.28 -0.06
C ASP A 33 14.61 -5.06 -1.35
N GLU A 34 13.60 -5.95 -1.34
CA GLU A 34 13.05 -6.60 -2.53
C GLU A 34 12.49 -5.55 -3.52
N ILE A 35 11.69 -4.59 -3.05
CA ILE A 35 11.15 -3.48 -3.86
C ILE A 35 12.28 -2.59 -4.41
N ALA A 36 13.30 -2.28 -3.60
CA ALA A 36 14.40 -1.41 -3.98
C ALA A 36 15.34 -2.04 -5.02
N SER A 37 15.52 -3.36 -4.96
CA SER A 37 16.33 -4.12 -5.92
C SER A 37 15.56 -4.53 -7.20
N CYS A 38 14.22 -4.45 -7.19
CA CYS A 38 13.38 -4.78 -8.34
C CYS A 38 13.53 -3.76 -9.49
N THR A 39 14.08 -4.21 -10.62
CA THR A 39 14.24 -3.40 -11.85
C THR A 39 12.98 -3.36 -12.72
N GLU A 40 12.16 -4.41 -12.68
CA GLU A 40 10.97 -4.53 -13.51
C GLU A 40 9.83 -3.65 -12.96
N PHE A 41 9.43 -2.64 -13.73
CA PHE A 41 8.54 -1.59 -13.25
C PHE A 41 7.18 -2.11 -12.73
N ALA A 42 6.51 -2.97 -13.50
CA ALA A 42 5.22 -3.53 -13.11
C ALA A 42 5.32 -4.42 -11.86
N GLU A 43 6.41 -5.19 -11.75
CA GLU A 43 6.68 -6.05 -10.60
C GLU A 43 6.97 -5.23 -9.33
N ARG A 44 7.73 -4.14 -9.46
CA ARG A 44 7.97 -3.22 -8.34
C ARG A 44 6.67 -2.57 -7.84
N LEU A 45 5.75 -2.21 -8.73
CA LEU A 45 4.42 -1.74 -8.33
C LEU A 45 3.61 -2.84 -7.63
N ARG A 46 3.67 -4.09 -8.12
CA ARG A 46 3.03 -5.25 -7.48
C ARG A 46 3.53 -5.44 -6.05
N LEU A 47 4.86 -5.54 -5.87
CA LEU A 47 5.50 -5.72 -4.57
C LEU A 47 5.17 -4.57 -3.60
N THR A 48 5.13 -3.33 -4.10
CA THR A 48 4.74 -2.16 -3.30
C THR A 48 3.26 -2.21 -2.90
N ALA A 49 2.37 -2.72 -3.76
CA ALA A 49 0.95 -2.90 -3.46
C ALA A 49 0.76 -3.96 -2.39
N ASP A 50 1.40 -5.11 -2.56
CA ASP A 50 1.32 -6.24 -1.63
C ASP A 50 1.92 -5.88 -0.26
N LEU A 51 3.01 -5.09 -0.20
CA LEU A 51 3.55 -4.54 1.06
C LEU A 51 2.59 -3.50 1.70
N SER A 52 1.94 -2.66 0.91
CA SER A 52 0.97 -1.69 1.43
C SER A 52 -0.26 -2.36 2.04
N GLU A 53 -0.72 -3.46 1.44
CA GLU A 53 -1.83 -4.27 1.96
C GLU A 53 -1.41 -5.05 3.22
N PHE A 54 -0.19 -5.63 3.26
CA PHE A 54 0.36 -6.22 4.49
C PHE A 54 0.43 -5.20 5.65
N CYS A 55 0.84 -3.95 5.37
CA CYS A 55 0.83 -2.89 6.38
C CYS A 55 -0.59 -2.60 6.90
N MET A 56 -1.62 -2.66 6.04
CA MET A 56 -3.03 -2.52 6.48
C MET A 56 -3.51 -3.69 7.32
N GLU A 57 -3.18 -4.91 6.91
CA GLU A 57 -3.51 -6.13 7.66
C GLU A 57 -2.93 -6.08 9.07
N CYS A 58 -1.76 -5.44 9.24
CA CYS A 58 -1.03 -5.29 10.50
C CYS A 58 -1.36 -4.00 11.29
N HIS A 59 -2.36 -3.21 10.86
CA HIS A 59 -2.73 -1.91 11.45
C HIS A 59 -1.59 -0.85 11.45
N GLU A 60 -0.71 -0.90 10.46
CA GLU A 60 0.42 0.03 10.24
C GLU A 60 0.09 1.05 9.14
N GLU A 61 -1.04 1.73 9.30
CA GLU A 61 -1.64 2.63 8.31
C GLU A 61 -0.70 3.75 7.85
N ARG A 62 0.15 4.27 8.74
CA ARG A 62 1.18 5.28 8.41
C ARG A 62 2.21 4.78 7.40
N ARG A 63 2.53 3.48 7.39
CA ARG A 63 3.41 2.88 6.38
C ARG A 63 2.63 2.63 5.09
N ALA A 64 1.40 2.10 5.20
CA ALA A 64 0.52 1.86 4.05
C ALA A 64 0.25 3.13 3.22
N VAL A 65 -0.09 4.25 3.87
CA VAL A 65 -0.37 5.54 3.19
C VAL A 65 0.87 6.09 2.46
N GLY A 66 2.05 5.93 3.07
CA GLY A 66 3.33 6.31 2.45
C GLY A 66 3.62 5.50 1.19
N LEU A 67 3.52 4.16 1.28
CA LEU A 67 3.72 3.25 0.15
C LEU A 67 2.75 3.52 -1.00
N CYS A 68 1.46 3.72 -0.71
CA CYS A 68 0.45 4.02 -1.73
C CYS A 68 0.73 5.35 -2.43
N ARG A 69 1.02 6.41 -1.66
CA ARG A 69 1.35 7.74 -2.21
C ARG A 69 2.59 7.68 -3.10
N ASP A 70 3.63 6.98 -2.64
CA ASP A 70 4.90 6.92 -3.35
C ASP A 70 4.80 6.02 -4.60
N MET A 71 4.02 4.94 -4.57
CA MET A 71 3.68 4.15 -5.76
C MET A 71 3.01 5.00 -6.85
N LEU A 72 1.99 5.78 -6.47
CA LEU A 72 1.28 6.66 -7.42
C LEU A 72 2.22 7.72 -8.01
N ARG A 73 3.05 8.33 -7.15
CA ARG A 73 4.07 9.32 -7.53
C ARG A 73 5.12 8.74 -8.48
N PHE A 74 5.63 7.54 -8.21
CA PHE A 74 6.72 6.92 -8.96
C PHE A 74 6.24 6.06 -10.15
N GLY A 75 5.22 6.57 -10.87
CA GLY A 75 4.80 6.07 -12.17
C GLY A 75 3.45 5.34 -12.20
N GLY A 76 2.84 5.03 -11.04
CA GLY A 76 1.53 4.37 -11.00
C GLY A 76 0.44 5.15 -11.74
N CYS A 77 0.40 6.47 -11.56
CA CYS A 77 -0.53 7.36 -12.30
C CYS A 77 -0.29 7.32 -13.82
N SER A 78 0.97 7.35 -14.26
CA SER A 78 1.33 7.31 -15.68
C SER A 78 0.99 5.97 -16.33
N ALA A 79 1.15 4.86 -15.61
CA ALA A 79 0.76 3.54 -16.08
C ALA A 79 -0.76 3.46 -16.35
N TYR A 80 -1.56 3.96 -15.40
CA TYR A 80 -3.02 4.01 -15.52
C TYR A 80 -3.48 4.97 -16.64
N GLU A 81 -2.82 6.12 -16.80
CA GLU A 81 -3.12 7.06 -17.89
C GLU A 81 -2.83 6.45 -19.27
N HIS A 82 -1.72 5.72 -19.41
CA HIS A 82 -1.33 5.11 -20.68
C HIS A 82 -2.22 3.90 -21.02
N ASP A 83 -2.23 2.88 -20.17
CA ASP A 83 -3.01 1.65 -20.36
C ASP A 83 -3.66 1.19 -19.04
N PRO A 84 -4.95 1.51 -18.82
CA PRO A 84 -5.71 1.09 -17.63
C PRO A 84 -5.90 -0.43 -17.51
N SER A 85 -5.62 -1.20 -18.57
CA SER A 85 -5.70 -2.67 -18.58
C SER A 85 -4.35 -3.36 -18.34
N SER A 86 -3.27 -2.60 -18.17
CA SER A 86 -1.96 -3.13 -17.80
C SER A 86 -1.91 -3.54 -16.32
N ALA A 87 -1.14 -4.58 -15.99
CA ALA A 87 -0.93 -5.00 -14.59
C ALA A 87 -0.40 -3.85 -13.71
N ALA A 88 0.49 -3.01 -14.26
CA ALA A 88 0.99 -1.80 -13.59
C ALA A 88 -0.15 -0.83 -13.21
N ALA A 89 -1.14 -0.64 -14.08
CA ALA A 89 -2.32 0.17 -13.81
C ALA A 89 -3.26 -0.48 -12.78
N GLU A 90 -3.39 -1.81 -12.77
CA GLU A 90 -4.16 -2.53 -11.74
C GLU A 90 -3.58 -2.34 -10.34
N HIS A 91 -2.25 -2.41 -10.19
CA HIS A 91 -1.56 -2.14 -8.92
C HIS A 91 -1.71 -0.68 -8.48
N ALA A 92 -1.57 0.27 -9.41
CA ALA A 92 -1.82 1.69 -9.13
C ALA A 92 -3.28 1.95 -8.69
N LEU A 93 -4.26 1.27 -9.31
CA LEU A 93 -5.67 1.36 -8.92
C LEU A 93 -5.94 0.71 -7.55
N ARG A 94 -5.25 -0.38 -7.18
CA ARG A 94 -5.29 -0.94 -5.81
C ARG A 94 -4.81 0.10 -4.79
N ALA A 95 -3.66 0.73 -5.01
CA ALA A 95 -3.14 1.78 -4.13
C ALA A 95 -4.08 3.00 -4.04
N TYR A 96 -4.63 3.48 -5.16
CA TYR A 96 -5.61 4.58 -5.16
C TYR A 96 -6.87 4.22 -4.34
N LYS A 97 -7.42 3.02 -4.52
CA LYS A 97 -8.55 2.53 -3.72
C LYS A 97 -8.21 2.34 -2.23
N LEU A 98 -6.96 2.03 -1.90
CA LEU A 98 -6.52 1.93 -0.51
C LEU A 98 -6.42 3.32 0.14
N LEU A 99 -5.92 4.33 -0.57
CA LEU A 99 -5.99 5.73 -0.11
C LEU A 99 -7.44 6.19 0.13
N GLN A 100 -8.41 5.77 -0.69
CA GLN A 100 -9.84 6.02 -0.46
C GLN A 100 -10.40 5.39 0.83
N LYS A 101 -9.80 4.31 1.35
CA LYS A 101 -10.15 3.77 2.67
C LYS A 101 -9.49 4.58 3.77
N LEU A 102 -8.23 4.96 3.58
CA LEU A 102 -7.41 5.68 4.56
C LEU A 102 -7.88 7.11 4.85
N THR A 103 -8.72 7.72 3.99
CA THR A 103 -9.45 8.95 4.32
C THR A 103 -10.54 8.79 5.40
N HIS A 104 -10.71 7.59 5.96
CA HIS A 104 -11.55 7.30 7.11
C HIS A 104 -10.75 6.85 8.35
N SER A 105 -9.43 7.01 8.34
CA SER A 105 -8.58 6.77 9.52
C SER A 105 -8.84 7.81 10.61
N ASP A 106 -8.79 7.37 11.87
CA ASP A 106 -8.77 8.24 13.06
C ASP A 106 -7.39 8.89 13.29
N ASP A 107 -6.34 8.47 12.58
CA ASP A 107 -5.02 9.09 12.61
C ASP A 107 -4.97 10.30 11.65
N GLU A 108 -4.83 11.49 12.21
CA GLU A 108 -4.82 12.77 11.47
C GLU A 108 -3.78 12.80 10.33
N TYR A 109 -2.58 12.25 10.54
CA TYR A 109 -1.54 12.21 9.52
C TYR A 109 -1.91 11.28 8.36
N VAL A 110 -2.53 10.13 8.67
CA VAL A 110 -3.01 9.18 7.67
C VAL A 110 -4.14 9.80 6.85
N TRP A 111 -5.14 10.38 7.53
CA TRP A 111 -6.27 11.05 6.89
C TRP A 111 -5.83 12.22 5.99
N GLU A 112 -4.97 13.12 6.48
CA GLU A 112 -4.48 14.26 5.71
C GLU A 112 -3.66 13.81 4.50
N THR A 113 -2.70 12.89 4.70
CA THR A 113 -1.84 12.38 3.63
C THR A 113 -2.66 11.64 2.56
N ALA A 114 -3.65 10.85 2.96
CA ALA A 114 -4.56 10.17 2.04
C ALA A 114 -5.44 11.16 1.27
N SER A 115 -6.02 12.15 1.96
CA SER A 115 -6.89 13.17 1.36
C SER A 115 -6.13 14.02 0.33
N GLN A 116 -4.91 14.44 0.65
CA GLN A 116 -4.06 15.19 -0.27
C GLN A 116 -3.67 14.34 -1.48
N ALA A 117 -3.20 13.10 -1.28
CA ALA A 117 -2.85 12.20 -2.37
C ALA A 117 -4.03 11.90 -3.30
N LEU A 118 -5.24 11.71 -2.76
CA LEU A 118 -6.44 11.55 -3.58
C LEU A 118 -6.76 12.83 -4.37
N SER A 119 -6.60 14.02 -3.78
CA SER A 119 -6.78 15.29 -4.50
C SER A 119 -5.79 15.44 -5.66
N ASP A 120 -4.52 15.16 -5.41
CA ASP A 120 -3.43 15.28 -6.39
C ASP A 120 -3.59 14.32 -7.57
N TYR A 121 -4.06 13.09 -7.31
CA TYR A 121 -4.11 12.02 -8.30
C TYR A 121 -5.51 11.70 -8.86
N ARG A 122 -6.57 12.34 -8.36
CA ARG A 122 -7.97 12.09 -8.77
C ARG A 122 -8.16 12.05 -10.30
N ASP A 123 -7.56 12.99 -10.99
CA ASP A 123 -7.78 13.24 -12.41
C ASP A 123 -7.17 12.14 -13.31
N TYR A 124 -6.31 11.26 -12.77
CA TYR A 124 -5.81 10.06 -13.46
C TYR A 124 -6.83 8.92 -13.42
N PHE A 125 -7.50 8.73 -12.28
CA PHE A 125 -8.35 7.56 -12.02
C PHE A 125 -9.85 7.78 -12.27
N THR A 126 -10.30 9.04 -12.37
CA THR A 126 -11.73 9.39 -12.46
C THR A 126 -12.19 9.92 -13.83
N LYS A 127 -11.26 10.24 -14.74
CA LYS A 127 -11.62 10.59 -16.13
C LYS A 127 -12.21 9.36 -16.81
N LYS A 128 -13.48 9.44 -17.22
CA LYS A 128 -14.06 8.48 -18.16
C LYS A 128 -13.30 8.57 -19.48
N LYS A 129 -12.66 7.46 -19.87
CA LYS A 129 -12.21 7.21 -21.25
C LYS A 129 -13.41 6.79 -22.10
#